data_AF-A0A1H4GWV7-F1
#
_entry.id   AF-A0A1H4GWV7-F1
#
_cell.length_a   1.000
_cell.length_b   1.000
_cell.length_c   1.000
_cell.angle_alpha   90.00
_cell.angle_beta   90.00
_cell.angle_gamma   90.00
#
_symmetry.space_group_name_H-M   'P 1'
#
loop_
_entity.id
_entity.type
_entity.pdbx_description
1 polymer ?
#
loop_
_entity_poly.entity_id
_entity_poly.type
_entity_poly.pdbx_seq_one_letter_code
_entity_poly.pdbx_strand_id
1 'polypeptide(L)'
;MILHKNDLGNSIIKEFIERERNKTRQIDIKHYKDWRQVIKEIVECEMIISSSLHGLILSDAYHIPNVWIKFSDETFDGSFKYLDYFASVKRPIDGPLVIRSRLDLSDLLQYKDSYSPITFDAQKLLSVCPFIDKNKILP
;
A
#
# COMPACT_ATOMS: atom_id res chain seq x y z
N MET A 1 -7.19 3.53 4.95
CA MET A 1 -6.88 2.09 5.04
C MET A 1 -7.27 1.40 3.74
N ILE A 2 -6.41 0.56 3.19
CA ILE A 2 -6.70 -0.27 2.01
C ILE A 2 -6.44 -1.74 2.38
N LEU A 3 -7.46 -2.59 2.32
CA LEU A 3 -7.38 -3.95 2.84
C LEU A 3 -7.30 -4.97 1.71
N HIS A 4 -6.55 -6.05 1.93
CA HIS A 4 -6.65 -7.24 1.10
C HIS A 4 -8.01 -7.92 1.34
N LYS A 5 -8.52 -8.60 0.31
CA LYS A 5 -9.86 -9.22 0.35
C LYS A 5 -10.05 -10.20 1.53
N ASN A 6 -8.97 -10.87 1.96
CA ASN A 6 -9.00 -11.84 3.04
C ASN A 6 -9.13 -11.19 4.43
N ASP A 7 -8.78 -9.90 4.54
CA ASP A 7 -8.82 -9.15 5.80
C ASP A 7 -10.11 -8.34 5.93
N LEU A 8 -10.90 -8.26 4.86
CA LEU A 8 -12.24 -7.70 4.90
C LEU A 8 -13.08 -8.51 5.90
N GLY A 9 -13.60 -7.84 6.91
CA GLY A 9 -14.40 -8.50 7.93
C GLY A 9 -13.72 -8.67 9.28
N ASN A 10 -12.39 -8.51 9.35
CA ASN A 10 -11.61 -8.61 10.58
C ASN A 10 -12.16 -7.67 11.67
N SER A 11 -12.44 -8.20 12.86
CA SER A 11 -13.08 -7.45 13.96
C SER A 11 -12.21 -6.30 14.45
N ILE A 12 -10.90 -6.49 14.56
CA ILE A 12 -9.96 -5.47 15.02
C ILE A 12 -10.03 -4.25 14.10
N ILE A 13 -10.06 -4.47 12.79
CA ILE A 13 -10.13 -3.40 11.79
C ILE A 13 -11.49 -2.69 11.86
N LYS A 14 -12.58 -3.45 11.94
CA LYS A 14 -13.93 -2.87 12.03
C LYS A 14 -14.06 -1.97 13.26
N GLU A 15 -13.60 -2.45 14.42
CA GLU A 15 -13.58 -1.69 15.65
C GLU A 15 -12.70 -0.45 15.55
N PHE A 16 -11.53 -0.56 14.90
CA PHE A 16 -10.64 0.57 14.67
C PHE A 16 -11.29 1.64 13.77
N ILE A 17 -11.85 1.24 12.62
CA ILE A 17 -12.50 2.17 11.68
C ILE A 17 -13.70 2.86 12.35
N GLU A 18 -14.52 2.12 13.11
CA GLU A 18 -15.66 2.71 13.80
C GLU A 18 -15.22 3.72 14.87
N ARG A 19 -14.22 3.35 15.68
CA ARG A 19 -13.70 4.22 16.73
C ARG A 19 -13.05 5.48 16.16
N GLU A 20 -12.33 5.35 15.06
CA GLU A 20 -11.60 6.44 14.41
C GLU A 20 -12.34 6.99 13.17
N ARG A 21 -13.68 6.84 13.07
CA ARG A 21 -14.45 7.12 11.84
C ARG A 21 -14.31 8.55 11.28
N ASN A 22 -13.97 9.51 12.13
CA ASN A 22 -13.78 10.91 11.74
C ASN A 22 -12.34 11.19 11.24
N LYS A 23 -11.42 10.25 11.46
CA LYS A 23 -9.99 10.38 11.14
C LYS A 23 -9.50 9.31 10.18
N THR A 24 -10.30 8.28 9.94
CA THR A 24 -9.94 7.13 9.12
C THR A 24 -10.99 6.90 8.05
N ARG A 25 -10.52 6.47 6.88
CA ARG A 25 -11.35 6.11 5.73
C ARG A 25 -10.91 4.74 5.24
N GLN A 26 -11.85 3.86 4.94
CA GLN A 26 -11.57 2.64 4.19
C GLN A 26 -11.74 2.94 2.70
N ILE A 27 -10.72 2.62 1.90
CA ILE A 27 -10.68 2.86 0.46
C ILE A 27 -10.77 1.50 -0.23
N ASP A 28 -11.78 1.31 -1.10
CA ASP A 28 -11.97 0.11 -1.90
C ASP A 28 -11.31 0.29 -3.28
N ILE A 29 -10.23 -0.44 -3.51
CA ILE A 29 -9.45 -0.41 -4.76
C ILE A 29 -9.92 -1.45 -5.80
N LYS A 30 -11.01 -2.17 -5.52
CA LYS A 30 -11.55 -3.23 -6.39
C LYS A 30 -12.92 -2.84 -6.97
N HIS A 31 -13.77 -2.17 -6.19
CA HIS A 31 -15.12 -1.81 -6.60
C HIS A 31 -15.29 -0.30 -6.72
N TYR A 32 -14.78 0.27 -7.81
CA TYR A 32 -14.96 1.67 -8.17
C TYR A 32 -15.61 1.80 -9.55
N LYS A 33 -16.31 2.91 -9.79
CA LYS A 33 -16.80 3.25 -11.14
C LYS A 33 -15.70 3.90 -11.98
N ASP A 34 -14.83 4.66 -11.33
CA ASP A 34 -13.73 5.39 -11.95
C ASP A 34 -12.48 5.26 -11.07
N TRP A 35 -11.40 4.72 -11.63
CA TRP A 35 -10.15 4.48 -10.89
C TRP A 35 -9.55 5.78 -10.35
N ARG A 36 -9.84 6.93 -10.97
CA ARG A 36 -9.35 8.24 -10.51
C ARG A 36 -9.91 8.63 -9.15
N GLN A 37 -11.08 8.09 -8.77
CA GLN A 37 -11.66 8.31 -7.45
C GLN A 37 -10.81 7.66 -6.36
N VAL A 38 -10.33 6.43 -6.60
CA VAL A 38 -9.41 5.74 -5.69
C VAL A 38 -8.15 6.57 -5.47
N ILE A 39 -7.57 7.11 -6.55
CA ILE A 39 -6.38 7.95 -6.46
C ILE A 39 -6.68 9.21 -5.66
N LYS A 40 -7.80 9.88 -5.95
CA LYS A 40 -8.22 11.07 -5.20
C LYS A 40 -8.32 10.78 -3.70
N GLU A 41 -8.95 9.67 -3.31
CA GLU A 41 -9.04 9.28 -1.91
C GLU A 41 -7.68 8.97 -1.28
N ILE A 42 -6.74 8.39 -2.02
CA ILE A 42 -5.38 8.11 -1.55
C ILE A 42 -4.62 9.40 -1.29
N VAL A 43 -4.63 10.35 -2.24
CA VAL A 43 -3.86 11.61 -2.11
C VAL A 43 -4.47 12.60 -1.10
N GLU A 44 -5.74 12.42 -0.72
CA GLU A 44 -6.38 13.16 0.38
C GLU A 44 -5.93 12.65 1.77
N CYS A 45 -5.30 11.48 1.86
CA CYS A 45 -4.86 10.91 3.12
C CYS A 45 -3.45 11.37 3.49
N GLU A 46 -3.22 11.60 4.79
CA GLU A 46 -1.86 11.85 5.29
C GLU A 46 -0.95 10.61 5.28
N MET A 47 -1.56 9.42 5.34
CA MET A 47 -0.88 8.14 5.36
C MET A 47 -1.84 7.01 4.97
N ILE A 48 -1.32 5.97 4.33
CA ILE A 48 -2.04 4.74 4.00
C ILE A 48 -1.56 3.56 4.85
N ILE A 49 -2.47 2.97 5.60
CA ILE A 49 -2.26 1.67 6.26
C ILE A 49 -2.84 0.58 5.36
N SER A 50 -2.03 -0.42 4.97
CA SER A 50 -2.49 -1.42 4.00
C SER A 50 -1.98 -2.83 4.24
N SER A 51 -2.90 -3.80 4.15
CA SER A 51 -2.56 -5.22 3.97
C SER A 51 -2.56 -5.64 2.49
N SER A 52 -2.95 -4.76 1.58
CA SER A 52 -2.98 -5.01 0.13
C SER A 52 -1.71 -4.49 -0.54
N LEU A 53 -1.04 -5.33 -1.32
CA LEU A 53 0.12 -4.90 -2.11
C LEU A 53 -0.22 -3.73 -3.05
N HIS A 54 -1.40 -3.75 -3.68
CA HIS A 54 -1.84 -2.65 -4.54
C HIS A 54 -1.99 -1.33 -3.77
N GLY A 55 -2.44 -1.39 -2.50
CA GLY A 55 -2.51 -0.20 -1.66
C GLY A 55 -1.13 0.40 -1.42
N LEU A 56 -0.13 -0.44 -1.15
CA LEU A 56 1.26 0.00 -0.96
C LEU A 56 1.84 0.59 -2.25
N ILE A 57 1.73 -0.12 -3.37
CA ILE A 57 2.23 0.32 -4.68
C ILE A 57 1.62 1.67 -5.09
N LEU A 58 0.29 1.81 -4.99
CA LEU A 58 -0.38 3.06 -5.34
C LEU A 58 0.04 4.20 -4.42
N SER A 59 0.17 3.95 -3.12
CA SER A 59 0.63 4.98 -2.18
C SER A 59 2.04 5.44 -2.49
N ASP A 60 2.95 4.50 -2.76
CA ASP A 60 4.34 4.79 -3.12
C ASP A 60 4.44 5.54 -4.45
N ALA A 61 3.60 5.21 -5.44
CA ALA A 61 3.57 5.91 -6.74
C ALA A 61 3.13 7.38 -6.64
N TYR A 62 2.32 7.73 -5.63
CA TYR A 62 1.87 9.10 -5.36
C TYR A 62 2.61 9.75 -4.18
N HIS A 63 3.70 9.16 -3.70
CA HIS A 63 4.51 9.65 -2.58
C HIS A 63 3.72 9.85 -1.27
N ILE A 64 2.70 9.03 -1.05
CA ILE A 64 1.92 9.03 0.19
C ILE A 64 2.57 8.05 1.18
N PRO A 65 2.92 8.50 2.40
CA PRO A 65 3.45 7.62 3.44
C PRO A 65 2.57 6.40 3.63
N ASN A 66 3.17 5.22 3.76
CA ASN A 66 2.38 4.01 3.92
C ASN A 66 3.09 2.93 4.74
N VAL A 67 2.29 2.11 5.42
CA VAL A 67 2.75 1.01 6.27
C VAL A 67 2.07 -0.30 5.86
N TRP A 68 2.90 -1.35 5.76
CA TRP A 68 2.45 -2.71 5.51
C TRP A 68 1.99 -3.38 6.81
N ILE A 69 0.75 -3.85 6.83
CA ILE A 69 0.19 -4.57 7.98
C ILE A 69 -0.22 -6.01 7.62
N LYS A 70 -0.25 -6.88 8.63
CA LYS A 70 -0.78 -8.25 8.55
C LYS A 70 -1.54 -8.65 9.81
N PHE A 71 -2.36 -9.69 9.70
CA PHE A 71 -3.14 -10.24 10.82
C PHE A 71 -2.78 -11.68 11.19
N SER A 72 -1.86 -12.33 10.46
CA SER A 72 -1.37 -13.67 10.76
C SER A 72 0.15 -13.74 10.77
N ASP A 73 0.69 -14.71 11.51
CA ASP A 73 2.13 -15.01 11.62
C ASP A 73 2.60 -16.06 10.61
N GLU A 74 1.75 -16.44 9.66
CA GLU A 74 2.10 -17.49 8.71
C GLU A 74 3.31 -17.06 7.89
N THR A 75 4.43 -17.75 8.11
CA THR A 75 5.72 -17.50 7.45
C THR A 75 5.63 -17.65 5.93
N PHE A 76 4.64 -18.42 5.46
CA PHE A 76 4.37 -18.77 4.06
C PHE A 76 3.00 -18.29 3.57
N ASP A 77 2.64 -17.03 3.86
CA ASP A 77 1.33 -16.45 3.51
C ASP A 77 1.29 -15.71 2.16
N GLY A 78 2.29 -15.93 1.30
CA GLY A 78 2.46 -15.15 0.07
C GLY A 78 3.07 -13.75 0.31
N SER A 79 3.76 -13.55 1.43
CA SER A 79 4.61 -12.38 1.72
C SER A 79 5.63 -12.05 0.63
N PHE A 80 6.09 -13.06 -0.13
CA PHE A 80 7.14 -12.91 -1.12
C PHE A 80 6.88 -11.77 -2.11
N LYS A 81 5.63 -11.61 -2.59
CA LYS A 81 5.28 -10.52 -3.53
C LYS A 81 5.52 -9.11 -2.96
N TYR A 82 5.41 -8.95 -1.64
CA TYR A 82 5.67 -7.67 -0.96
C TYR A 82 7.17 -7.43 -0.86
N LEU A 83 7.91 -8.46 -0.45
CA LEU A 83 9.37 -8.40 -0.34
C LEU A 83 10.03 -8.15 -1.70
N ASP A 84 9.57 -8.85 -2.74
CA ASP A 84 10.00 -8.68 -4.13
C ASP A 84 9.75 -7.25 -4.61
N TYR A 85 8.54 -6.73 -4.37
CA TYR A 85 8.22 -5.34 -4.68
C TYR A 85 9.14 -4.36 -3.96
N PHE A 86 9.30 -4.47 -2.63
CA PHE A 86 10.14 -3.55 -1.85
C PHE A 86 11.60 -3.57 -2.32
N ALA A 87 12.14 -4.76 -2.60
CA ALA A 87 13.47 -4.91 -3.17
C ALA A 87 13.59 -4.22 -4.54
N SER A 88 12.57 -4.37 -5.41
CA SER A 88 12.56 -3.78 -6.75
C SER A 88 12.60 -2.25 -6.75
N VAL A 89 12.07 -1.62 -5.69
CA VAL A 89 11.98 -0.16 -5.56
C VAL A 89 12.89 0.42 -4.47
N LYS A 90 13.85 -0.37 -3.99
CA LYS A 90 14.84 -0.01 -2.96
C LYS A 90 14.22 0.52 -1.66
N ARG A 91 13.04 0.03 -1.31
CA ARG A 91 12.42 0.32 -0.02
C ARG A 91 13.07 -0.57 1.05
N PRO A 92 13.45 -0.03 2.22
CA PRO A 92 13.91 -0.85 3.35
C PRO A 92 12.90 -1.95 3.68
N ILE A 93 13.40 -3.17 3.88
CA ILE A 93 12.56 -4.34 4.17
C ILE A 93 12.44 -4.49 5.69
N ASP A 94 11.60 -3.66 6.28
CA ASP A 94 11.04 -3.95 7.59
C ASP A 94 9.81 -4.83 7.34
N GLY A 95 9.72 -5.98 8.04
CA GLY A 95 8.58 -6.87 7.90
C GLY A 95 7.24 -6.17 8.17
N PRO A 96 6.10 -6.84 7.91
CA PRO A 96 4.81 -6.24 8.18
C PRO A 96 4.65 -5.94 9.67
N LEU A 97 3.96 -4.85 9.97
CA LEU A 97 3.41 -4.65 11.31
C LEU A 97 2.31 -5.71 11.53
N VAL A 98 2.60 -6.70 12.38
CA VAL A 98 1.67 -7.78 12.71
C VAL A 98 0.69 -7.31 13.77
N ILE A 99 -0.59 -7.24 13.39
CA ILE A 99 -1.69 -6.81 14.24
C ILE A 99 -2.29 -8.02 14.94
N ARG A 100 -1.99 -8.14 16.23
CA ARG A 100 -2.48 -9.23 17.11
C ARG A 100 -3.67 -8.82 17.97
N SER A 101 -3.78 -7.53 18.22
CA SER A 101 -4.74 -6.96 19.16
C SER A 101 -5.16 -5.59 18.66
N ARG A 102 -5.67 -4.75 19.56
CA ARG A 102 -6.13 -3.41 19.25
C ARG A 102 -5.08 -2.61 18.46
N LEU A 103 -5.54 -2.00 17.37
CA LEU A 103 -4.83 -0.96 16.65
C LEU A 103 -5.12 0.38 17.32
N ASP A 104 -4.12 1.24 17.53
CA ASP A 104 -4.32 2.62 17.96
C ASP A 104 -3.69 3.58 16.93
N LEU A 105 -4.37 4.71 16.68
CA LEU A 105 -4.00 5.62 15.60
C LEU A 105 -2.63 6.27 15.83
N SER A 106 -2.30 6.61 17.08
CA SER A 106 -0.99 7.15 17.46
C SER A 106 0.16 6.24 17.04
N ASP A 107 -0.02 4.93 17.25
CA ASP A 107 1.00 3.92 16.98
C ASP A 107 1.19 3.71 15.48
N LEU A 108 0.18 4.02 14.68
CA LEU A 108 0.28 3.96 13.21
C LEU A 108 0.92 5.23 12.65
N LEU A 109 0.61 6.39 13.23
CA LEU A 109 1.12 7.68 12.75
C LEU A 109 2.63 7.81 12.92
N GLN A 110 3.26 7.15 13.91
CA GLN A 110 4.73 7.15 14.05
C GLN A 110 5.45 6.58 12.81
N TYR A 111 4.79 5.69 12.05
CA TYR A 111 5.39 5.11 10.85
C TYR A 111 5.46 6.11 9.68
N LYS A 112 4.71 7.21 9.76
CA LYS A 112 4.78 8.31 8.79
C LYS A 112 6.17 8.91 8.74
N ASP A 113 6.81 9.06 9.89
CA ASP A 113 8.13 9.69 10.01
C ASP A 113 9.27 8.75 9.56
N SER A 114 9.04 7.42 9.64
CA SER A 114 9.95 6.42 9.08
C SER A 114 9.81 6.22 7.57
N TYR A 115 8.80 6.83 6.94
CA TYR A 115 8.56 6.65 5.52
C TYR A 115 9.70 7.23 4.69
N SER A 116 10.28 6.39 3.83
CA SER A 116 11.23 6.81 2.82
C SER A 116 10.61 6.60 1.44
N PRO A 117 10.58 7.63 0.58
CA PRO A 117 10.11 7.48 -0.79
C PRO A 117 10.86 6.39 -1.55
N ILE A 118 10.13 5.65 -2.37
CA ILE A 118 10.72 4.60 -3.19
C ILE A 118 11.61 5.16 -4.30
N THR A 119 12.56 4.36 -4.78
CA THR A 119 13.32 4.68 -5.99
C THR A 119 12.84 3.82 -7.14
N PHE A 120 12.14 4.42 -8.10
CA PHE A 120 11.66 3.75 -9.30
C PHE A 120 12.17 4.46 -10.56
N ASP A 121 12.73 3.68 -11.48
CA ASP A 121 13.24 4.17 -12.77
C ASP A 121 12.39 3.59 -13.90
N ALA A 122 11.41 4.37 -14.34
CA ALA A 122 10.53 3.98 -15.44
C ALA A 122 11.30 3.74 -16.75
N GLN A 123 12.42 4.43 -16.97
CA GLN A 123 13.20 4.28 -18.20
C GLN A 123 13.89 2.93 -18.26
N LYS A 124 14.41 2.43 -17.14
CA LYS A 124 14.93 1.06 -17.07
C LYS A 124 13.89 0.03 -17.48
N LEU A 125 12.66 0.16 -16.99
CA LEU A 125 11.55 -0.73 -17.34
C LEU A 125 11.19 -0.64 -18.83
N LEU A 126 11.06 0.57 -19.36
CA LEU A 126 10.74 0.80 -20.78
C LEU A 126 11.88 0.28 -21.69
N SER A 127 13.14 0.42 -21.28
CA SER A 127 14.32 0.02 -22.07
C SER A 127 14.41 -1.48 -22.36
N VAL A 128 13.80 -2.30 -21.49
CA VAL A 128 13.73 -3.76 -21.59
C VAL A 128 12.37 -4.27 -22.07
N CYS A 129 11.41 -3.39 -22.34
CA CYS A 129 10.08 -3.78 -22.79
C CYS A 129 10.13 -4.32 -24.23
N PRO A 130 9.77 -5.59 -24.47
CA PRO A 130 9.83 -6.19 -25.81
C PRO A 130 8.75 -5.65 -26.76
N PHE A 131 7.78 -4.91 -26.23
CA PHE A 131 6.65 -4.37 -26.99
C PHE A 131 6.86 -2.91 -27.43
N ILE A 132 7.91 -2.25 -26.95
CA ILE A 132 8.23 -0.88 -27.37
C ILE A 132 9.22 -0.95 -28.52
N ASP A 133 8.76 -0.55 -29.70
CA ASP A 133 9.64 -0.34 -30.85
C ASP A 133 10.51 0.88 -30.58
N LYS A 134 11.79 0.66 -30.31
CA LYS A 134 12.78 1.71 -30.03
C LYS A 134 12.96 2.69 -31.19
N ASN A 135 12.47 2.35 -32.38
CA ASN A 135 12.51 3.19 -33.58
C ASN A 135 11.20 3.97 -33.80
N LYS A 136 10.15 3.71 -33.02
CA LYS A 136 8.95 4.55 -33.00
C LYS A 136 9.03 5.49 -31.81
N ILE A 137 9.32 6.75 -32.09
CA ILE A 137 9.19 7.83 -31.10
C ILE A 137 7.75 7.80 -30.61
N LEU A 138 7.56 7.62 -29.30
CA LEU A 138 6.25 7.76 -28.65
C LEU A 138 5.73 9.18 -28.95
N PRO A 139 4.45 9.34 -29.37
CA PRO A 139 3.87 10.65 -29.62
C PRO A 139 3.85 11.55 -28.39
#